data_AF-A0A0E4FTV1-F1
#
_entry.id   AF-A0A0E4FTV1-F1
#
_cell.length_a   1.000
_cell.length_b   1.000
_cell.length_c   1.000
_cell.angle_alpha   90.00
_cell.angle_beta   90.00
_cell.angle_gamma   90.00
#
_symmetry.space_group_name_H-M   'P 1'
#
loop_
_entity.id
_entity.type
_entity.pdbx_description
1 polymer ?
#
loop_
_entity_poly.entity_id
_entity_poly.type
_entity_poly.pdbx_seq_one_letter_code
_entity_poly.pdbx_strand_id
1 'polypeptide(L)' 'MKGVAVVFRAKRADRVKIVVWDASGLVMYWKRLDSSGFKWPPIVARGMSRVVLNF' A
#
# COMPACT_ATOMS: atom_id res chain seq x y z
N MET A 1 3.38 -10.19 -18.70
CA MET A 1 3.20 -8.78 -18.29
C MET A 1 3.61 -8.67 -16.83
N LYS A 2 4.29 -7.59 -16.40
CA LYS A 2 4.56 -7.38 -14.97
C LYS A 2 3.27 -6.91 -14.29
N GLY A 3 2.92 -7.45 -13.13
CA GLY A 3 1.79 -6.97 -12.34
C GLY A 3 2.01 -5.54 -11.86
N VAL A 4 0.92 -4.83 -11.55
CA VAL A 4 0.95 -3.47 -11.00
C VAL A 4 0.21 -3.43 -9.67
N ALA A 5 0.75 -2.67 -8.72
CA ALA A 5 0.09 -2.35 -7.46
C ALA A 5 0.01 -0.84 -7.30
N VAL A 6 -1.19 -0.32 -7.04
CA VAL A 6 -1.42 1.10 -6.75
C VAL A 6 -1.89 1.22 -5.31
N VAL A 7 -1.17 2.02 -4.53
CA VAL A 7 -1.43 2.21 -3.10
C VAL A 7 -2.00 3.61 -2.87
N PHE A 8 -3.19 3.67 -2.29
CA PHE A 8 -3.84 4.91 -1.88
C PHE A 8 -3.81 5.03 -0.37
N ARG A 9 -3.40 6.21 0.12
CA ARG A 9 -3.46 6.58 1.54
C ARG A 9 -4.51 7.67 1.72
N ALA A 10 -5.44 7.47 2.67
CA ALA A 10 -6.45 8.47 2.99
C ALA A 10 -5.81 9.77 3.52
N LYS A 11 -6.45 10.93 3.29
CA LYS A 11 -5.94 12.24 3.76
C LYS A 11 -5.66 12.26 5.27
N ARG A 12 -6.50 11.58 6.07
CA ARG A 12 -6.36 11.42 7.52
C ARG A 12 -5.30 10.39 7.96
N ALA A 13 -4.62 9.72 7.02
CA ALA A 13 -3.69 8.63 7.26
C ALA A 13 -4.28 7.36 7.90
N ASP A 14 -5.56 7.34 8.26
CA ASP A 14 -6.19 6.25 9.02
C ASP A 14 -6.51 5.02 8.18
N ARG A 15 -6.36 5.09 6.84
CA ARG A 15 -6.75 4.01 5.92
C ARG A 15 -5.78 3.89 4.75
N VAL A 16 -5.58 2.65 4.33
CA VAL A 16 -4.84 2.29 3.11
C VAL A 16 -5.72 1.41 2.22
N LYS A 17 -5.67 1.66 0.92
CA LYS A 17 -6.24 0.82 -0.13
C LYS A 17 -5.13 0.38 -1.07
N ILE A 18 -5.07 -0.90 -1.41
CA ILE A 18 -4.10 -1.43 -2.37
C ILE A 18 -4.88 -2.13 -3.47
N VAL A 19 -4.73 -1.67 -4.70
CA VAL A 19 -5.30 -2.31 -5.89
C VAL A 19 -4.17 -3.03 -6.60
N VAL A 20 -4.30 -4.34 -6.78
CA VAL A 20 -3.31 -5.21 -7.41
C VAL A 20 -3.90 -5.82 -8.67
N TRP A 21 -3.17 -5.73 -9.77
CA TRP A 21 -3.43 -6.47 -11.01
C TRP A 21 -2.22 -7.35 -11.31
N ASP A 22 -2.41 -8.67 -11.30
CA ASP A 22 -1.33 -9.65 -11.51
C ASP A 22 -1.46 -10.41 -12.85
N ALA A 23 -2.25 -9.86 -13.78
CA ALA A 23 -2.65 -10.45 -15.05
C ALA A 23 -3.68 -11.58 -14.99
N SER A 24 -3.97 -12.14 -13.81
CA SER A 24 -5.07 -13.12 -13.62
C SER A 24 -6.38 -12.46 -13.18
N GLY A 25 -6.29 -11.29 -12.54
CA GLY A 25 -7.45 -10.52 -12.13
C GLY A 25 -7.09 -9.30 -11.28
N LEU A 26 -8.13 -8.62 -10.81
CA LEU A 26 -8.03 -7.45 -9.95
C LEU A 26 -8.39 -7.82 -8.52
N VAL A 27 -7.49 -7.53 -7.57
CA VAL A 27 -7.75 -7.68 -6.13
C VAL A 27 -7.59 -6.33 -5.44
N MET A 28 -8.46 -6.06 -4.47
CA MET A 28 -8.38 -4.88 -3.64
C MET A 28 -8.26 -5.25 -2.17
N TYR A 29 -7.23 -4.71 -1.51
CA TYR A 29 -7.06 -4.77 -0.07
C TYR A 29 -7.47 -3.44 0.55
N TRP A 30 -8.18 -3.49 1.68
CA TRP A 30 -8.56 -2.33 2.48
C TRP A 30 -8.23 -2.56 3.94
N LYS A 31 -7.62 -1.56 4.60
CA LYS A 31 -7.33 -1.64 6.03
C LYS A 31 -7.46 -0.28 6.71
N ARG A 32 -8.07 -0.26 7.90
CA ARG A 32 -8.02 0.85 8.86
C ARG A 32 -6.83 0.69 9.80
N LEU A 33 -6.20 1.80 10.17
CA LEU A 33 -5.04 1.86 11.05
C LEU A 33 -5.44 2.53 12.36
N ASP A 34 -5.16 1.87 13.49
CA ASP A 34 -5.77 2.22 14.77
C ASP A 34 -4.95 3.20 15.62
N SER A 35 -3.62 3.23 15.49
CA SER A 35 -2.77 3.90 16.50
C SER A 35 -1.84 5.01 15.98
N SER A 36 -1.32 4.94 14.75
CA SER A 36 -0.34 5.94 14.25
C SER A 36 -0.61 6.49 12.85
N GLY A 37 -1.64 5.96 12.18
CA GLY A 37 -1.86 6.22 10.76
C GLY A 37 -0.71 5.74 9.86
N PHE A 38 -0.93 5.82 8.55
CA PHE A 38 0.03 5.38 7.54
C PHE A 38 1.06 6.47 7.27
N LYS A 39 2.34 6.09 7.33
CA LYS A 39 3.46 6.91 6.91
C LYS A 39 4.14 6.26 5.71
N TRP A 40 4.33 7.04 4.65
CA TRP A 40 5.14 6.59 3.53
C TRP A 40 6.58 6.41 4.00
N PRO A 41 7.22 5.28 3.68
CA PRO A 41 8.64 5.15 3.93
C PRO A 41 9.41 6.16 3.06
N PRO A 42 10.58 6.62 3.50
CA PRO A 42 11.43 7.46 2.68
C PRO A 42 11.80 6.74 1.38
N ILE A 43 11.86 7.50 0.28
CA ILE A 43 12.35 7.00 -1.00
C ILE A 43 13.88 6.96 -0.90
N VAL A 44 14.45 5.77 -0.79
CA VAL A 44 15.90 5.57 -0.80
C VAL A 44 16.37 5.38 -2.24
N ALA A 45 17.37 6.16 -2.65
CA ALA A 45 17.81 6.36 -4.04
C ALA A 45 18.21 5.08 -4.82
N ARG A 46 18.31 3.93 -4.17
CA ARG A 46 18.67 2.64 -4.78
C ARG A 46 17.92 1.44 -4.19
N GLY A 47 16.79 1.65 -3.52
CA GLY A 47 16.20 0.64 -2.63
C GLY A 47 14.69 0.44 -2.74
N MET A 48 14.29 -0.82 -2.55
CA MET A 48 12.93 -1.23 -2.23
C MET A 48 12.59 -0.74 -0.81
N SER A 49 11.52 0.03 -0.64
CA SER A 49 11.03 0.42 0.69
C SER A 49 10.01 -0.61 1.19
N ARG A 50 10.28 -1.25 2.35
CA ARG A 50 9.36 -2.23 2.95
C ARG A 50 8.29 -1.53 3.76
N VAL A 51 7.04 -1.88 3.51
CA VAL A 51 5.88 -1.48 4.30
C VAL A 51 5.23 -2.75 4.86
N VAL A 52 5.10 -2.84 6.18
CA VAL A 52 4.43 -3.97 6.84
C VAL A 52 3.07 -3.48 7.31
N LEU A 53 2.02 -4.09 6.79
CA LEU A 53 0.64 -3.93 7.26
C LEU A 53 0.23 -5.26 7.86
N ASN A 54 -0.10 -5.29 9.15
CA ASN A 54 -0.62 -6.50 9.79
C ASN A 54 -2.06 -6.70 9.31
N PHE A 55 -2.35 -7.60 8.38
CA PHE A 55 -3.73 -7.86 7.95
C PHE A 55 -4.51 -8.64 9.02
#